data_AF-A0A960III5-F1
#
_entry.id   AF-A0A960III5-F1
#
_cell.length_a   1.000
_cell.length_b   1.000
_cell.length_c   1.000
_cell.angle_alpha   90.00
_cell.angle_beta   90.00
_cell.angle_gamma   90.00
#
_symmetry.space_group_name_H-M   'P 1'
#
loop_
_entity.id
_entity.type
_entity.pdbx_description
1 polymer ?
#
loop_
_entity_poly.entity_id
_entity_poly.type
_entity_poly.pdbx_seq_one_letter_code
_entity_poly.pdbx_strand_id
1 'polypeptide(L)' 'AYHAGLLAGAPRRATFEWVLDDTDTACAECADNALAGPVRNGARYPTGQRHPPAHDGCRCTLRRPGGPDS' A
#
# COMPACT_ATOMS: atom_id res chain seq x y z
N ALA A 1 -2.81 -12.79 -0.07
CA ALA A 1 -3.67 -13.05 -1.26
C ALA A 1 -4.47 -11.81 -1.68
N TYR A 2 -5.19 -11.13 -0.77
CA TYR A 2 -6.05 -9.98 -1.08
C TYR A 2 -5.36 -8.84 -1.88
N HIS A 3 -4.26 -8.28 -1.37
CA HIS A 3 -3.58 -7.17 -2.07
C HIS A 3 -2.99 -7.58 -3.43
N ALA A 4 -2.51 -8.81 -3.55
CA ALA A 4 -2.02 -9.32 -4.83
C ALA A 4 -3.15 -9.39 -5.89
N GLY A 5 -4.35 -9.82 -5.48
CA GLY A 5 -5.53 -9.82 -6.35
C GLY A 5 -5.97 -8.40 -6.74
N LEU A 6 -5.99 -7.47 -5.77
CA LEU A 6 -6.28 -6.06 -6.02
C LEU A 6 -5.34 -5.44 -7.07
N LEU A 7 -4.03 -5.69 -6.94
CA LEU A 7 -3.02 -5.19 -7.87
C LEU A 7 -3.16 -5.84 -9.26
N ALA A 8 -3.41 -7.15 -9.32
CA ALA A 8 -3.59 -7.88 -10.58
C ALA A 8 -4.81 -7.40 -11.38
N GLY A 9 -5.88 -6.98 -10.69
CA GLY A 9 -7.10 -6.46 -11.33
C GLY A 9 -7.02 -5.00 -11.78
N ALA A 10 -5.97 -4.26 -11.41
CA ALA A 10 -5.86 -2.83 -11.68
C ALA A 10 -4.98 -2.52 -12.91
N PRO A 11 -5.25 -1.43 -13.65
CA PRO A 11 -4.38 -0.99 -14.74
C PRO A 11 -2.95 -0.72 -14.25
N ARG A 12 -1.94 -0.96 -15.10
CA ARG A 12 -0.53 -0.65 -14.80
C ARG A 12 -0.26 0.85 -14.55
N ARG A 13 -1.14 1.73 -15.05
CA ARG A 13 -1.10 3.17 -14.82
C ARG A 13 -1.70 3.60 -13.47
N ALA A 14 -2.44 2.72 -12.81
CA ALA A 14 -3.01 3.02 -11.50
C ALA A 14 -1.89 3.21 -10.47
N THR A 15 -2.15 4.04 -9.47
CA THR A 15 -1.31 4.21 -8.29
C THR A 15 -2.07 3.73 -7.05
N PHE A 16 -1.31 3.32 -6.05
CA PHE A 16 -1.80 2.82 -4.78
C PHE A 16 -1.00 3.47 -3.65
N GLU A 17 -1.71 3.88 -2.62
CA GLU A 17 -1.16 4.44 -1.39
C GLU A 17 -1.19 3.37 -0.31
N TRP A 18 -0.10 3.28 0.44
CA TRP A 18 -0.01 2.40 1.59
C TRP A 18 -0.66 3.08 2.78
N VAL A 19 -1.73 2.48 3.29
CA VAL A 19 -2.52 3.04 4.38
C VAL A 19 -2.32 2.18 5.62
N LEU A 20 -2.02 2.84 6.73
CA LEU A 20 -1.97 2.26 8.06
C LEU A 20 -3.37 2.42 8.66
N ASP A 21 -4.02 1.33 9.08
CA ASP A 21 -5.29 1.42 9.80
C ASP A 21 -5.09 2.00 11.21
N ASP A 22 -3.89 1.83 11.76
CA ASP A 22 -3.45 2.36 13.04
C ASP A 22 -1.95 2.72 12.96
N THR A 23 -1.63 3.99 13.21
CA THR A 23 -0.26 4.51 13.18
C THR A 23 0.55 4.12 14.41
N ASP A 24 -0.11 3.86 15.55
CA ASP A 24 0.57 3.60 16.82
C ASP A 24 1.08 2.14 16.90
N THR A 25 0.48 1.25 16.12
CA THR A 25 0.86 -0.18 16.02
C THR A 25 1.63 -0.53 14.75
N ALA A 26 1.85 0.44 13.86
CA ALA A 26 2.61 0.23 12.64
C ALA A 26 4.09 -0.04 12.95
N CYS A 27 4.65 -1.09 12.36
CA CYS A 27 6.09 -1.33 12.39
C CYS A 27 6.81 -0.26 11.55
N ALA A 28 8.10 -0.07 11.83
CA ALA A 28 8.92 0.95 11.15
C ALA A 28 8.87 0.84 9.63
N GLU A 29 8.93 -0.37 9.08
CA GLU A 29 8.87 -0.57 7.62
C GLU A 29 7.52 -0.17 7.03
N CYS A 30 6.41 -0.48 7.72
CA CYS A 30 5.08 -0.07 7.26
C CYS A 30 4.91 1.45 7.33
N ALA A 31 5.44 2.08 8.39
CA ALA A 31 5.47 3.53 8.52
C ALA A 31 6.24 4.19 7.37
N ASP A 32 7.43 3.68 7.05
CA ASP A 32 8.24 4.18 5.93
C ASP A 32 7.53 4.00 4.58
N ASN A 33 6.85 2.88 4.37
CA ASN A 33 6.08 2.65 3.14
C ASN A 33 4.86 3.57 3.01
N ALA A 34 4.22 3.94 4.12
CA ALA A 34 3.12 4.92 4.13
C ALA A 34 3.58 6.32 3.74
N LEU A 35 4.80 6.72 4.15
CA LEU A 35 5.38 8.02 3.79
C LEU A 35 5.69 8.18 2.30
N ALA A 36 5.76 7.09 1.54
CA ALA A 36 6.00 7.13 0.09
C ALA A 36 4.85 7.77 -0.71
N GLY A 37 3.65 7.83 -0.12
CA GLY A 37 2.45 8.23 -0.84
C GLY A 37 2.08 7.26 -1.98
N PRO A 38 1.42 7.75 -3.05
CA PRO A 38 0.98 6.90 -4.15
C PRO A 38 2.13 6.34 -4.99
N VAL A 39 2.20 5.02 -5.09
CA VAL A 39 3.18 4.27 -5.88
C VAL A 39 2.49 3.57 -7.06
N ARG A 40 3.14 3.50 -8.23
CA ARG A 40 2.58 2.82 -9.41
C ARG A 40 2.29 1.34 -9.14
N ASN A 41 1.20 0.84 -9.71
CA ASN A 41 0.82 -0.56 -9.60
C ASN A 41 1.99 -1.49 -9.98
N GLY A 42 2.34 -2.37 -9.05
CA GLY A 42 3.41 -3.34 -9.20
C GLY A 42 4.81 -2.79 -8.97
N ALA A 43 5.01 -1.51 -8.69
CA ALA A 43 6.31 -0.99 -8.23
C ALA A 43 6.58 -1.37 -6.76
N ARG A 44 7.82 -1.17 -6.32
CA ARG A 44 8.23 -1.39 -4.93
C ARG A 44 8.09 -0.10 -4.14
N TYR A 45 7.64 -0.22 -2.90
CA TYR A 45 7.72 0.81 -1.87
C TYR A 45 9.16 0.92 -1.33
N PRO A 46 9.49 1.96 -0.52
CA PRO A 46 10.85 2.23 -0.05
C PRO A 46 11.58 1.04 0.57
N THR A 47 10.88 0.19 1.33
CA THR A 47 11.52 -0.96 1.98
C THR A 47 11.65 -2.18 1.04
N GLY A 48 11.10 -2.11 -0.18
CA GLY A 48 11.21 -3.15 -1.22
C GLY A 48 9.95 -3.98 -1.44
N GLN A 49 8.96 -3.86 -0.55
CA GLN A 49 7.67 -4.54 -0.59
C GLN A 49 6.82 -3.99 -1.74
N ARG A 50 5.99 -4.84 -2.36
CA ARG A 50 5.01 -4.39 -3.39
C ARG A 50 3.60 -4.19 -2.84
N HIS A 51 3.34 -4.74 -1.67
CA HIS A 51 2.09 -4.64 -0.93
C HIS A 51 2.35 -4.94 0.55
N PRO A 52 1.41 -4.61 1.45
CA PRO A 52 1.47 -4.98 2.85
C PRO A 52 1.76 -6.46 3.07
N PRO A 53 2.76 -6.80 3.91
CA PRO A 53 2.91 -8.16 4.44
C PRO A 53 1.81 -8.45 5.47
N ALA A 54 1.39 -9.71 5.56
CA ALA A 54 0.43 -10.16 6.57
C ALA A 54 1.22 -10.68 7.79
N HIS A 55 1.66 -9.76 8.65
CA HIS A 55 2.30 -10.11 9.92
C HIS A 55 1.49 -9.57 11.10
N ASP A 56 1.74 -10.15 12.27
CA ASP A 56 1.04 -9.75 13.49
C ASP A 56 1.34 -8.29 13.84
N GLY A 57 0.34 -7.61 14.41
CA GLY A 57 0.46 -6.23 14.91
C GLY A 57 0.26 -5.12 13.89
N CYS A 58 0.37 -5.36 12.58
CA CYS A 58 0.11 -4.33 11.57
C CYS A 58 -1.15 -4.63 10.76
N ARG A 59 -2.07 -3.67 10.76
CA ARG A 59 -3.23 -3.66 9.86
C ARG A 59 -2.97 -2.60 8.80
N CYS A 60 -2.43 -3.05 7.68
CA CYS A 60 -2.05 -2.20 6.56
C CYS A 60 -2.83 -2.60 5.32
N THR A 61 -3.22 -1.61 4.51
CA THR A 61 -3.95 -1.85 3.27
C THR A 61 -3.42 -1.00 2.12
N LEU A 62 -3.90 -1.30 0.91
CA LEU A 62 -3.65 -0.49 -0.28
C LEU A 62 -4.93 0.21 -0.71
N ARG A 63 -4.84 1.52 -0.87
CA ARG A 63 -5.94 2.36 -1.35
C ARG A 63 -5.57 2.99 -2.68
N ARG A 64 -6.50 3.05 -3.63
CA ARG A 64 -6.33 3.93 -4.79
C ARG A 64 -6.59 5.37 -4.35
N PRO A 65 -5.67 6.32 -4.58
CA PRO A 65 -5.99 7.73 -4.40
C PRO A 65 -7.21 8.07 -5.25
N GLY A 66 -8.10 8.91 -4.73
CA GLY A 66 -9.21 9.44 -5.52
C GLY A 66 -8.67 10.01 -6.84
N GLY A 67 -9.36 9.71 -7.94
CA GLY A 67 -9.10 10.44 -9.19
C GLY A 67 -9.54 11.90 -9.04
N PRO A 68 -9.32 12.76 -10.04
CA PRO A 68 -9.84 14.14 -10.02
C PRO A 68 -11.38 14.25 -9.92
N ASP A 69 -12.11 13.14 -9.87
CA ASP A 69 -13.57 13.06 -9.79
C ASP A 69 -14.08 12.49 -8.45
N SER A 70 -13.30 12.59 -7.36
CA SER A 70 -13.70 12.19 -5.99
C SER A 70 -13.96 13.40 -5.09
#